data_AF-A0A2C9LVJ3-F1
#
_entry.id   AF-A0A2C9LVJ3-F1
#
_cell.length_a   1.000
_cell.length_b   1.000
_cell.length_c   1.000
_cell.angle_alpha   90.00
_cell.angle_beta   90.00
_cell.angle_gamma   90.00
#
_symmetry.space_group_name_H-M   'P 1'
#
loop_
_entity.id
_entity.type
_entity.pdbx_description
1 polymer ?
#
loop_
_entity_poly.entity_id
_entity_poly.type
_entity_poly.pdbx_seq_one_letter_code
_entity_poly.pdbx_strand_id
1 'polypeptide(L)'
;MVNYTTRGTVSEAQPDGLVSYEVREIVVTANILFGEIVGLLGIVANVINVVVFSKIGFGDSVNLSLAALAVSDIGALVTLQWFNVLLNPWFLQLDLPFLPLEIASLTAGYPHNYFVKVTGFITAFVAFERCLCVTLPFKVKTLITKRFAIGFNVAVFFAIALTMFPVYYTAYYDWKFDAKKNKTVLGIFYTKNINDVLGPSLFLTNSVVPLVSFAVIILCNIVIAFRLKRAAAWRQMSTSASNTAPAAAVSLKEKKMVKMIVTVS
;
A
#
# COMPACT_ATOMS: atom_id res chain seq x y z
N MET A 1 -34.60 26.37 0.25
CA MET A 1 -34.26 27.03 1.53
C MET A 1 -34.99 26.27 2.63
N VAL A 2 -34.27 25.55 3.48
CA VAL A 2 -34.85 24.80 4.60
C VAL A 2 -34.18 25.32 5.87
N ASN A 3 -34.97 25.96 6.72
CA ASN A 3 -34.55 26.52 8.01
C ASN A 3 -34.38 25.39 9.02
N TYR A 4 -33.21 25.32 9.66
CA TYR A 4 -32.98 24.50 10.86
C TYR A 4 -32.86 25.41 12.08
N THR A 5 -34.00 25.74 12.68
CA THR A 5 -34.07 26.26 14.05
C THR A 5 -34.84 25.27 14.91
N THR A 6 -34.11 24.35 15.53
CA THR A 6 -34.56 23.71 16.78
C THR A 6 -33.35 23.46 17.65
N ARG A 7 -33.13 24.37 18.60
CA ARG A 7 -32.26 24.19 19.77
C ARG A 7 -32.94 23.15 20.67
N GLY A 8 -32.36 21.96 20.75
CA GLY A 8 -32.62 21.00 21.81
C GLY A 8 -31.29 20.68 22.49
N THR A 9 -31.14 21.10 23.74
CA THR A 9 -30.03 20.72 24.62
C THR A 9 -30.16 19.24 24.96
N VAL A 10 -29.65 18.37 24.09
CA VAL A 10 -29.37 16.98 24.43
C VAL A 10 -27.97 16.97 25.03
N SER A 11 -27.88 16.71 26.34
CA SER A 11 -26.63 16.25 26.94
C SER A 11 -26.23 14.99 26.17
N GLU A 12 -25.23 15.07 25.30
CA GLU A 12 -24.61 13.90 24.67
C GLU A 12 -24.01 13.07 25.81
N ALA A 13 -24.79 12.12 26.34
CA ALA A 13 -24.24 10.98 27.05
C ALA A 13 -23.33 10.28 26.04
N GLN A 14 -22.04 10.58 26.13
CA GLN A 14 -21.01 9.99 25.30
C GLN A 14 -21.11 8.48 25.49
N PRO A 15 -21.46 7.70 24.45
CA PRO A 15 -21.68 6.27 24.61
C PRO A 15 -20.41 5.63 25.16
N ASP A 16 -20.55 4.84 26.23
CA ASP A 16 -19.46 4.04 26.78
C ASP A 16 -18.88 3.18 25.64
N GLY A 17 -17.71 3.61 25.15
CA GLY A 17 -16.97 2.84 24.16
C GLY A 17 -16.52 1.51 24.76
N LEU A 18 -16.23 0.54 23.91
CA LEU A 18 -15.65 -0.75 24.33
C LEU A 18 -14.35 -0.60 25.15
N VAL A 19 -13.74 0.58 25.09
CA VAL A 19 -12.49 0.97 25.73
C VAL A 19 -12.62 2.41 26.22
N SER A 20 -12.03 2.73 27.37
CA SER A 20 -12.03 4.10 27.90
C SER A 20 -11.31 5.08 26.96
N TYR A 21 -11.69 6.36 27.02
CA TYR A 21 -11.08 7.41 26.20
C TYR A 21 -9.56 7.48 26.38
N GLU A 22 -9.09 7.39 27.62
CA GLU A 22 -7.67 7.42 27.98
C GLU A 22 -6.89 6.27 27.34
N VAL A 23 -7.42 5.04 27.40
CA VAL A 23 -6.75 3.88 26.80
C VAL A 23 -6.72 4.02 25.28
N ARG A 24 -7.79 4.51 24.66
CA ARG A 24 -7.81 4.79 23.21
C ARG A 24 -6.75 5.81 22.83
N GLU A 25 -6.61 6.89 23.59
CA GLU A 25 -5.63 7.96 23.34
C GLU A 25 -4.20 7.44 23.46
N ILE A 26 -3.90 6.65 24.49
CA ILE A 26 -2.58 6.01 24.66
C ILE A 26 -2.25 5.10 23.49
N VAL A 27 -3.18 4.21 23.10
CA VAL A 27 -2.98 3.26 22.00
C VAL A 27 -2.77 3.97 20.67
N VAL A 28 -3.59 4.98 20.37
CA VAL A 28 -3.47 5.77 19.13
C VAL A 28 -2.15 6.52 19.10
N THR A 29 -1.77 7.16 20.20
CA THR A 29 -0.51 7.92 20.30
C THR A 29 0.70 7.01 20.13
N ALA A 30 0.72 5.86 20.81
CA ALA A 30 1.79 4.87 20.67
C ALA A 30 1.91 4.34 19.24
N ASN A 31 0.77 4.03 18.60
CA ASN A 31 0.74 3.54 17.22
C ASN A 31 1.23 4.61 16.23
N ILE A 32 0.84 5.87 16.41
CA ILE A 32 1.32 6.99 15.60
C ILE A 32 2.84 7.15 15.76
N LEU A 33 3.36 7.22 16.99
CA LEU A 33 4.79 7.39 17.23
C LEU A 33 5.62 6.25 16.62
N PHE A 34 5.17 5.02 16.80
CA PHE A 34 5.83 3.86 16.20
C PHE A 34 5.74 3.89 14.66
N GLY A 35 4.56 4.21 14.12
CA GLY A 35 4.31 4.33 12.68
C GLY A 35 5.13 5.44 12.02
N GLU A 36 5.36 6.56 12.69
CA GLU A 36 6.24 7.64 12.24
C GLU A 36 7.68 7.15 12.09
N ILE A 37 8.23 6.54 13.14
CA ILE A 37 9.61 6.06 13.12
C ILE A 37 9.82 5.01 12.03
N VAL A 38 8.93 4.01 11.98
CA VAL A 38 9.00 2.95 10.96
C VAL A 38 8.81 3.52 9.56
N GLY A 39 7.89 4.47 9.40
CA GLY A 39 7.63 5.09 8.12
C GLY A 39 8.80 5.92 7.60
N LEU A 40 9.46 6.72 8.45
CA LEU A 40 10.67 7.46 8.09
C LEU A 40 11.81 6.53 7.67
N LEU A 41 12.05 5.45 8.42
CA LEU A 41 13.03 4.44 8.06
C LEU A 41 12.69 3.78 6.72
N GLY A 42 11.40 3.48 6.49
CA GLY A 42 10.91 2.94 5.23
C GLY A 42 11.11 3.88 4.05
N ILE A 43 10.91 5.19 4.24
CA ILE A 43 11.17 6.20 3.20
C ILE A 43 12.65 6.19 2.83
N VAL A 44 13.54 6.27 3.83
CA VAL A 44 14.99 6.25 3.60
C VAL A 44 15.42 4.96 2.88
N ALA A 45 14.94 3.81 3.33
CA ALA A 45 15.24 2.52 2.71
C ALA A 45 14.77 2.46 1.24
N ASN A 46 13.57 2.94 0.95
CA ASN A 46 13.06 2.95 -0.42
C ASN A 46 13.74 3.99 -1.31
N VAL A 47 14.16 5.14 -0.78
CA VAL A 47 15.01 6.10 -1.51
C VAL A 47 16.33 5.44 -1.90
N ILE A 48 16.97 4.71 -0.97
CA ILE A 48 18.18 3.94 -1.26
C ILE A 48 17.91 2.91 -2.34
N ASN A 49 16.79 2.17 -2.28
CA ASN A 49 16.40 1.20 -3.30
C ASN A 49 16.29 1.86 -4.69
N VAL A 50 15.60 2.99 -4.80
CA VAL A 50 15.49 3.74 -6.06
C VAL A 50 16.87 4.12 -6.60
N VAL A 51 17.75 4.66 -5.76
CA VAL A 51 19.12 5.05 -6.16
C VAL A 51 19.92 3.82 -6.61
N VAL A 52 19.87 2.73 -5.87
CA VAL A 52 20.60 1.49 -6.18
C VAL A 52 20.10 0.90 -7.49
N PHE A 53 18.79 0.74 -7.70
CA PHE A 53 18.26 0.19 -8.95
C PHE A 53 18.51 1.11 -10.14
N SER A 54 18.52 2.42 -9.94
CA SER A 54 18.90 3.39 -10.97
C SER A 54 20.37 3.24 -11.37
N LYS A 55 21.27 2.98 -10.41
CA LYS A 55 22.71 2.76 -10.67
C LYS A 55 23.01 1.40 -11.31
N ILE A 56 22.28 0.34 -10.92
CA ILE A 56 22.39 -0.98 -11.57
C ILE A 56 21.91 -0.88 -13.03
N GLY A 57 20.91 -0.03 -13.27
CA GLY A 57 20.34 0.22 -14.58
C GLY A 57 19.12 -0.65 -14.86
N PHE A 58 18.19 -0.08 -15.61
CA PHE A 58 16.92 -0.72 -15.97
C PHE A 58 17.06 -1.62 -17.21
N GLY A 59 18.17 -2.35 -17.33
CA GLY A 59 18.38 -3.32 -18.41
C GLY A 59 17.49 -4.56 -18.27
N ASP A 60 17.14 -4.90 -17.03
CA ASP A 60 16.29 -6.03 -16.65
C ASP A 60 14.92 -5.54 -16.16
N SER A 61 13.85 -6.25 -16.54
CA SER A 61 12.47 -5.98 -16.13
C SER A 61 12.27 -6.10 -14.62
N VAL A 62 13.05 -6.97 -13.96
CA VAL A 62 13.01 -7.15 -12.51
C VAL A 62 13.47 -5.87 -11.79
N ASN A 63 14.64 -5.34 -12.14
CA ASN A 63 15.18 -4.14 -11.50
C ASN A 63 14.29 -2.91 -11.72
N LEU A 64 13.71 -2.81 -12.92
CA LEU A 64 12.73 -1.77 -13.23
C LEU A 64 11.49 -1.86 -12.32
N SER A 65 10.91 -3.05 -12.18
CA SER A 65 9.70 -3.25 -11.38
C SER A 65 9.98 -3.07 -9.88
N LEU A 66 11.16 -3.44 -9.40
CA LEU A 66 11.60 -3.17 -8.02
C LEU A 66 11.83 -1.67 -7.76
N ALA A 67 12.32 -0.91 -8.75
CA ALA A 67 12.41 0.53 -8.64
C ALA A 67 11.01 1.19 -8.63
N ALA A 68 10.09 0.73 -9.48
CA ALA A 68 8.71 1.20 -9.49
C ALA A 68 7.99 0.91 -8.16
N LEU A 69 8.23 -0.27 -7.59
CA LEU A 69 7.74 -0.67 -6.26
C LEU A 69 8.27 0.27 -5.16
N ALA A 70 9.57 0.57 -5.17
CA ALA A 70 10.16 1.50 -4.20
C ALA A 70 9.58 2.93 -4.33
N VAL A 71 9.28 3.37 -5.56
CA VAL A 71 8.61 4.67 -5.79
C VAL A 71 7.20 4.69 -5.21
N SER A 72 6.40 3.63 -5.42
CA SER A 72 5.05 3.58 -4.84
C SER A 72 5.09 3.48 -3.32
N ASP A 73 6.05 2.74 -2.74
CA ASP A 73 6.24 2.65 -1.30
C ASP A 73 6.60 4.01 -0.67
N ILE A 74 7.48 4.80 -1.31
CA ILE A 74 7.77 6.17 -0.85
C ILE A 74 6.47 7.00 -0.83
N GLY A 75 5.66 6.94 -1.89
CA GLY A 75 4.39 7.66 -1.94
C GLY A 75 3.42 7.23 -0.83
N ALA A 76 3.30 5.93 -0.59
CA ALA A 76 2.47 5.38 0.49
C ALA A 76 2.96 5.85 1.86
N LEU A 77 4.27 5.83 2.09
CA LEU A 77 4.84 6.21 3.38
C LEU A 77 4.76 7.72 3.62
N VAL A 78 5.03 8.56 2.62
CA VAL A 78 4.89 10.02 2.73
C VAL A 78 3.45 10.44 3.06
N THR A 79 2.48 9.83 2.36
CA THR A 79 1.06 10.09 2.63
C THR A 79 0.62 9.55 4.00
N LEU A 80 1.22 8.45 4.47
CA LEU A 80 1.02 7.94 5.83
C LEU A 80 1.60 8.87 6.90
N GLN A 81 2.80 9.42 6.70
CA GLN A 81 3.36 10.41 7.63
C GLN A 81 2.46 11.64 7.73
N TRP A 82 1.95 12.12 6.59
CA TRP A 82 1.00 13.22 6.59
C TRP A 82 -0.30 12.88 7.33
N PHE A 83 -0.83 11.66 7.14
CA PHE A 83 -2.02 11.18 7.86
C PHE A 83 -1.78 11.16 9.38
N ASN A 84 -0.66 10.61 9.81
CA ASN A 84 -0.27 10.54 11.21
C ASN A 84 -0.14 11.91 11.87
N VAL A 85 0.43 12.90 11.17
CA VAL A 85 0.48 14.30 11.65
C VAL A 85 -0.94 14.83 11.90
N LEU A 86 -1.88 14.59 10.99
CA LEU A 86 -3.27 15.06 11.11
C LEU A 86 -4.07 14.36 12.21
N LEU A 87 -3.64 13.16 12.63
CA LEU A 87 -4.24 12.39 13.74
C LEU A 87 -3.53 12.60 15.08
N ASN A 88 -2.39 13.29 15.09
CA ASN A 88 -1.61 13.50 16.30
C ASN A 88 -2.41 14.37 17.31
N PRO A 89 -2.63 13.90 18.55
CA PRO A 89 -3.39 14.66 19.55
C PRO A 89 -2.85 16.06 19.81
N TRP A 90 -1.53 16.25 19.81
CA TRP A 90 -0.91 17.57 19.99
C TRP A 90 -1.14 18.49 18.80
N PHE A 91 -1.19 17.94 17.58
CA PHE A 91 -1.53 18.71 16.38
C PHE A 91 -3.00 19.12 16.40
N LEU A 92 -3.90 18.25 16.87
CA LEU A 92 -5.33 18.53 17.01
C LEU A 92 -5.66 19.63 18.02
N GLN A 93 -4.78 19.86 19.00
CA GLN A 93 -4.93 20.93 20.00
C GLN A 93 -4.59 22.33 19.46
N LEU A 94 -3.94 22.41 18.29
CA LEU A 94 -3.61 23.69 17.68
C LEU A 94 -4.85 24.40 17.11
N ASP A 95 -4.81 25.73 17.10
CA ASP A 95 -5.85 26.59 16.50
C ASP A 95 -5.71 26.61 14.97
N LEU A 96 -6.02 25.48 14.35
CA LEU A 96 -5.86 25.28 12.91
C LEU A 96 -7.04 25.91 12.12
N PRO A 97 -6.77 26.50 10.93
CA PRO A 97 -7.80 27.07 10.07
C PRO A 97 -8.63 26.01 9.32
N PHE A 98 -8.45 24.73 9.64
CA PHE A 98 -9.11 23.60 9.02
C PHE A 98 -9.38 22.49 10.03
N LEU A 99 -10.27 21.55 9.70
CA LEU A 99 -10.54 20.36 10.50
C LEU A 99 -9.60 19.21 10.10
N PRO A 100 -8.60 18.83 10.93
CA PRO A 100 -7.54 17.92 10.51
C PRO A 100 -8.04 16.55 10.06
N LEU A 101 -9.02 15.97 10.76
CA LEU A 101 -9.60 14.67 10.40
C LEU A 101 -10.32 14.68 9.04
N GLU A 102 -10.92 15.81 8.65
CA GLU A 102 -11.61 15.94 7.36
C GLU A 102 -10.63 16.25 6.23
N ILE A 103 -9.59 17.03 6.52
CA ILE A 103 -8.47 17.23 5.61
C ILE A 103 -7.71 15.92 5.38
N ALA A 104 -7.61 15.06 6.40
CA ALA A 104 -6.91 13.80 6.31
C ALA A 104 -7.47 12.87 5.23
N SER A 105 -8.79 12.88 5.00
CA SER A 105 -9.40 11.98 4.03
C SER A 105 -8.87 12.18 2.60
N LEU A 106 -9.04 13.37 2.01
CA LEU A 106 -8.65 13.61 0.61
C LEU A 106 -7.16 13.90 0.43
N THR A 107 -6.46 14.43 1.44
CA THR A 107 -5.04 14.79 1.30
C THR A 107 -4.07 13.69 1.73
N ALA A 108 -4.52 12.72 2.54
CA ALA A 108 -3.65 11.70 3.09
C ALA A 108 -4.22 10.28 2.88
N GLY A 109 -5.43 10.00 3.36
CA GLY A 109 -6.02 8.66 3.36
C GLY A 109 -6.25 8.09 1.95
N TYR A 110 -6.91 8.82 1.05
CA TYR A 110 -7.11 8.35 -0.32
C TYR A 110 -5.80 8.28 -1.13
N PRO A 111 -4.91 9.28 -1.09
CA PRO A 111 -3.57 9.18 -1.66
C PRO A 111 -2.75 7.98 -1.13
N HIS A 112 -2.81 7.70 0.17
CA HIS A 112 -2.15 6.55 0.76
C HIS A 112 -2.68 5.24 0.17
N ASN A 113 -4.00 5.08 0.14
CA ASN A 113 -4.65 3.92 -0.47
C ASN A 113 -4.32 3.76 -1.96
N TYR A 114 -4.17 4.85 -2.70
CA TYR A 114 -3.71 4.82 -4.09
C TYR A 114 -2.32 4.17 -4.20
N PHE A 115 -1.34 4.65 -3.44
CA PHE A 115 0.03 4.12 -3.50
C PHE A 115 0.12 2.68 -2.99
N VAL A 116 -0.58 2.33 -1.91
CA VAL A 116 -0.65 0.95 -1.41
C VAL A 116 -1.20 -0.01 -2.46
N LYS A 117 -2.24 0.40 -3.21
CA LYS A 117 -2.79 -0.41 -4.31
C LYS A 117 -1.79 -0.58 -5.44
N VAL A 118 -1.09 0.49 -5.83
CA VAL A 118 -0.02 0.41 -6.84
C VAL A 118 1.07 -0.57 -6.39
N THR A 119 1.56 -0.45 -5.16
CA THR A 119 2.53 -1.38 -4.55
C THR A 119 2.02 -2.82 -4.61
N GLY A 120 0.76 -3.07 -4.27
CA GLY A 120 0.15 -4.41 -4.33
C GLY A 120 0.18 -5.03 -5.73
N PHE A 121 -0.20 -4.27 -6.76
CA PHE A 121 -0.19 -4.74 -8.14
C PHE A 121 1.22 -4.99 -8.68
N ILE A 122 2.17 -4.08 -8.39
CA ILE A 122 3.57 -4.26 -8.80
C ILE A 122 4.16 -5.48 -8.09
N THR A 123 3.85 -5.68 -6.80
CA THR A 123 4.27 -6.87 -6.04
C THR A 123 3.74 -8.15 -6.67
N ALA A 124 2.45 -8.18 -7.04
CA ALA A 124 1.84 -9.31 -7.74
C ALA A 124 2.52 -9.58 -9.09
N PHE A 125 2.85 -8.53 -9.85
CA PHE A 125 3.57 -8.66 -11.12
C PHE A 125 4.99 -9.21 -10.93
N VAL A 126 5.74 -8.72 -9.95
CA VAL A 126 7.08 -9.23 -9.61
C VAL A 126 7.01 -10.70 -9.16
N ALA A 127 6.00 -11.08 -8.37
CA ALA A 127 5.78 -12.46 -7.98
C ALA A 127 5.47 -13.36 -9.19
N PHE A 128 4.66 -12.87 -10.12
CA PHE A 128 4.33 -13.56 -11.37
C PHE A 128 5.55 -13.73 -12.29
N GLU A 129 6.33 -12.66 -12.50
CA GLU A 129 7.58 -12.71 -13.26
C GLU A 129 8.56 -13.72 -12.67
N ARG A 130 8.73 -13.72 -11.35
CA ARG A 130 9.56 -14.71 -10.64
C ARG A 130 9.04 -16.14 -10.83
N CYS A 131 7.71 -16.32 -10.79
CA CYS A 131 7.08 -17.63 -11.03
C CYS A 131 7.40 -18.13 -12.44
N LEU A 132 7.34 -17.26 -13.45
CA LEU A 132 7.72 -17.59 -14.83
C LEU A 132 9.21 -17.90 -14.96
N CYS A 133 10.10 -17.19 -14.27
CA CYS A 133 11.53 -17.50 -14.24
C CYS A 133 11.82 -18.91 -13.73
N VAL A 134 11.05 -19.39 -12.75
CA VAL A 134 11.20 -20.74 -12.19
C VAL A 134 10.53 -21.82 -13.06
N THR A 135 9.37 -21.52 -13.65
CA THR A 135 8.59 -22.51 -14.40
C THR A 135 9.00 -22.62 -15.87
N LEU A 136 9.38 -21.51 -16.51
CA LEU A 136 9.65 -21.38 -17.94
C LEU A 136 10.91 -20.52 -18.20
N PRO A 137 12.09 -20.92 -17.70
CA PRO A 137 13.31 -20.09 -17.73
C PRO A 137 13.76 -19.67 -19.13
N PHE A 138 13.48 -20.50 -20.15
CA PHE A 138 13.85 -20.21 -21.55
C PHE A 138 12.85 -19.31 -22.29
N LYS A 139 11.64 -19.12 -21.76
CA LYS A 139 10.57 -18.34 -22.40
C LYS A 139 10.33 -17.00 -21.71
N VAL A 140 10.71 -16.85 -20.44
CA VAL A 140 10.42 -15.64 -19.67
C VAL A 140 10.98 -14.37 -20.30
N LYS A 141 12.19 -14.39 -20.86
CA LYS A 141 12.80 -13.21 -21.51
C LYS A 141 12.11 -12.82 -22.83
N THR A 142 11.39 -13.75 -23.45
CA THR A 142 10.57 -13.48 -24.64
C THR A 142 9.18 -12.97 -24.25
N LEU A 143 8.62 -13.49 -23.15
CA LEU A 143 7.30 -13.11 -22.64
C LEU A 143 7.32 -11.75 -21.94
N ILE A 144 8.21 -11.59 -20.95
CA ILE A 144 8.38 -10.37 -20.16
C ILE A 144 9.57 -9.61 -20.73
N THR A 145 9.29 -8.80 -21.74
CA THR A 145 10.27 -7.87 -22.28
C THR A 145 10.33 -6.61 -21.43
N LYS A 146 11.46 -5.90 -21.46
CA LYS A 146 11.60 -4.59 -20.80
C LYS A 146 10.48 -3.61 -21.18
N ARG A 147 10.11 -3.54 -22.47
CA ARG A 147 9.05 -2.65 -22.96
C ARG A 147 7.69 -3.00 -22.34
N PHE A 148 7.40 -4.29 -22.23
CA PHE A 148 6.20 -4.77 -21.57
C PHE A 148 6.20 -4.39 -20.08
N ALA A 149 7.30 -4.61 -19.37
CA ALA A 149 7.40 -4.25 -17.95
C ALA A 149 7.25 -2.73 -17.72
N ILE A 150 7.85 -1.88 -18.57
CA ILE A 150 7.63 -0.42 -18.52
C ILE A 150 6.15 -0.10 -18.71
N GLY A 151 5.56 -0.61 -19.78
CA GLY A 151 4.15 -0.38 -20.10
C GLY A 151 3.22 -0.84 -18.99
N PHE A 152 3.48 -2.00 -18.39
CA PHE A 152 2.72 -2.53 -17.27
C PHE A 152 2.80 -1.63 -16.04
N ASN A 153 4.02 -1.29 -15.59
CA ASN A 153 4.20 -0.46 -14.40
C ASN A 153 3.52 0.92 -14.59
N VAL A 154 3.76 1.58 -15.73
CA VAL A 154 3.13 2.86 -16.06
C VAL A 154 1.60 2.73 -16.10
N ALA A 155 1.08 1.70 -16.76
CA ALA A 155 -0.37 1.45 -16.83
C ALA A 155 -0.99 1.23 -15.45
N VAL A 156 -0.30 0.55 -14.52
CA VAL A 156 -0.78 0.38 -13.14
C VAL A 156 -0.88 1.73 -12.43
N PHE A 157 0.16 2.57 -12.48
CA PHE A 157 0.12 3.91 -11.87
C PHE A 157 -1.06 4.73 -12.40
N PHE A 158 -1.32 4.71 -13.71
CA PHE A 158 -2.44 5.42 -14.32
C PHE A 158 -3.80 4.80 -14.01
N ALA A 159 -3.95 3.47 -14.14
CA ALA A 159 -5.21 2.78 -13.93
C ALA A 159 -5.71 2.95 -12.48
N ILE A 160 -4.82 2.85 -11.50
CA ILE A 160 -5.19 3.10 -10.09
C ILE A 160 -5.49 4.57 -9.86
N ALA A 161 -4.87 5.50 -10.58
CA ALA A 161 -5.15 6.93 -10.44
C ALA A 161 -6.57 7.26 -10.93
N LEU A 162 -7.04 6.61 -12.01
CA LEU A 162 -8.42 6.74 -12.48
C LEU A 162 -9.45 6.31 -11.41
N THR A 163 -9.10 5.36 -10.54
CA THR A 163 -9.98 4.95 -9.43
C THR A 163 -10.16 6.03 -8.36
N MET A 164 -9.33 7.07 -8.36
CA MET A 164 -9.48 8.22 -7.47
C MET A 164 -10.49 9.24 -7.99
N PHE A 165 -10.86 9.20 -9.27
CA PHE A 165 -11.78 10.17 -9.86
C PHE A 165 -13.13 10.23 -9.11
N PRO A 166 -13.82 9.12 -8.78
CA PRO A 166 -15.07 9.16 -8.03
C PRO A 166 -14.95 9.85 -6.66
N VAL A 167 -13.79 9.70 -6.00
CA VAL A 167 -13.51 10.33 -4.71
C VAL A 167 -13.45 11.85 -4.86
N TYR A 168 -12.60 12.34 -5.75
CA TYR A 168 -12.39 13.79 -5.94
C TYR A 168 -13.54 14.47 -6.70
N TYR A 169 -14.36 13.69 -7.40
CA TYR A 169 -15.59 14.20 -8.02
C TYR A 169 -16.73 14.40 -7.01
N THR A 170 -16.79 13.56 -5.97
CA THR A 170 -17.89 13.58 -4.99
C THR A 170 -17.55 14.31 -3.69
N ALA A 171 -16.29 14.66 -3.48
CA ALA A 171 -15.82 15.32 -2.27
C ALA A 171 -14.93 16.52 -2.61
N TYR A 172 -15.16 17.64 -1.93
CA TYR A 172 -14.42 18.89 -2.10
C TYR A 172 -14.25 19.61 -0.76
N TYR A 173 -13.32 20.56 -0.72
CA TYR A 173 -13.10 21.39 0.46
C TYR A 173 -13.76 22.74 0.31
N ASP A 174 -14.47 23.16 1.35
CA ASP A 174 -15.05 24.50 1.45
C ASP A 174 -15.10 24.96 2.92
N TRP A 175 -15.34 26.25 3.11
CA TRP A 175 -15.42 26.88 4.42
C TRP A 175 -16.72 26.51 5.13
N LYS A 176 -16.62 26.04 6.38
CA LYS A 176 -17.77 25.73 7.21
C LYS A 176 -17.63 26.30 8.61
N PHE A 177 -18.76 26.63 9.22
CA PHE A 177 -18.79 27.14 10.57
C PHE A 177 -18.72 26.01 11.59
N ASP A 178 -17.65 25.98 12.39
CA ASP A 178 -17.50 25.09 13.53
C ASP A 178 -18.05 25.76 14.79
N ALA A 179 -19.22 25.29 15.25
CA ALA A 179 -19.89 25.81 16.43
C ALA A 179 -19.10 25.57 17.74
N LYS A 180 -18.24 24.54 17.80
CA LYS A 180 -17.43 24.25 18.99
C LYS A 180 -16.27 25.23 19.13
N LYS A 181 -15.68 25.62 18.00
CA LYS A 181 -14.59 26.61 17.96
C LYS A 181 -15.08 28.05 17.79
N ASN A 182 -16.37 28.24 17.48
CA ASN A 182 -16.98 29.52 17.09
C ASN A 182 -16.20 30.21 15.96
N LYS A 183 -15.76 29.43 14.97
CA LYS A 183 -14.90 29.89 13.86
C LYS A 183 -15.29 29.22 12.55
N THR A 184 -15.08 29.93 11.46
CA THR A 184 -15.15 29.36 10.12
C THR A 184 -13.82 28.67 9.80
N VAL A 185 -13.88 27.37 9.50
CA VAL A 185 -12.73 26.51 9.23
C VAL A 185 -12.95 25.73 7.94
N LEU A 186 -11.87 25.36 7.26
CA LEU A 186 -11.95 24.53 6.07
C LEU A 186 -12.32 23.09 6.46
N GLY A 187 -13.31 22.52 5.78
CA GLY A 187 -13.78 21.15 6.00
C GLY A 187 -14.22 20.48 4.71
N ILE A 188 -14.54 19.19 4.80
CA ILE A 188 -15.00 18.41 3.65
C ILE A 188 -16.49 18.56 3.44
N PHE A 189 -16.87 18.75 2.18
CA PHE A 189 -18.24 18.71 1.70
C PHE A 189 -18.39 17.62 0.66
N TYR A 190 -19.62 17.11 0.55
CA TYR A 190 -19.96 16.03 -0.36
C TYR A 190 -21.06 16.44 -1.32
N THR A 191 -20.97 15.95 -2.55
CA THR A 191 -22.02 16.12 -3.55
C THR A 191 -23.24 15.25 -3.22
N LYS A 192 -24.43 15.63 -3.72
CA LYS A 192 -25.68 14.91 -3.44
C LYS A 192 -25.66 13.44 -3.88
N ASN A 193 -24.91 13.15 -4.94
CA ASN A 193 -24.75 11.82 -5.53
C ASN A 193 -23.60 11.00 -4.93
N ILE A 194 -23.05 11.39 -3.77
CA ILE A 194 -21.94 10.68 -3.12
C ILE A 194 -22.25 9.19 -2.94
N ASN A 195 -23.43 8.83 -2.44
CA ASN A 195 -23.75 7.43 -2.13
C ASN A 195 -23.84 6.56 -3.39
N ASP A 196 -24.34 7.12 -4.48
CA ASP A 196 -24.52 6.42 -5.76
C ASP A 196 -23.18 6.21 -6.49
N VAL A 197 -22.21 7.07 -6.25
CA VAL A 197 -20.92 7.09 -6.96
C VAL A 197 -19.80 6.48 -6.11
N LEU A 198 -19.65 6.98 -4.88
CA LEU A 198 -18.53 6.63 -4.00
C LEU A 198 -18.70 5.23 -3.40
N GLY A 199 -19.90 4.85 -2.96
CA GLY A 199 -20.15 3.55 -2.34
C GLY A 199 -19.74 2.37 -3.23
N PRO A 200 -20.31 2.24 -4.45
CA PRO A 200 -19.93 1.19 -5.40
C PRO A 200 -18.45 1.24 -5.80
N SER A 201 -17.90 2.45 -6.01
CA SER A 201 -16.49 2.63 -6.36
C SER A 201 -15.54 2.14 -5.25
N LEU A 202 -15.83 2.46 -3.99
CA LEU A 202 -15.04 2.01 -2.86
C LEU A 202 -15.17 0.51 -2.65
N PHE A 203 -16.36 -0.06 -2.80
CA PHE A 203 -16.54 -1.51 -2.70
C PHE A 203 -15.68 -2.25 -3.73
N LEU A 204 -15.72 -1.83 -5.00
CA LEU A 204 -14.91 -2.44 -6.04
C LEU A 204 -13.41 -2.28 -5.77
N THR A 205 -12.98 -1.08 -5.40
CA THR A 205 -11.55 -0.74 -5.31
C THR A 205 -10.89 -1.14 -3.99
N ASN A 206 -11.64 -1.25 -2.89
CA ASN A 206 -11.11 -1.64 -1.58
C ASN A 206 -11.33 -3.11 -1.24
N SER A 207 -12.31 -3.77 -1.86
CA SER A 207 -12.58 -5.19 -1.61
C SER A 207 -12.08 -6.07 -2.75
N VAL A 208 -12.59 -5.86 -3.97
CA VAL A 208 -12.34 -6.79 -5.08
C VAL A 208 -10.88 -6.71 -5.55
N VAL A 209 -10.38 -5.49 -5.76
CA VAL A 209 -9.03 -5.25 -6.30
C VAL A 209 -7.91 -5.85 -5.42
N PRO A 210 -7.89 -5.63 -4.10
CA PRO A 210 -6.87 -6.25 -3.23
C PRO A 210 -6.99 -7.77 -3.18
N LEU A 211 -8.22 -8.32 -3.15
CA LEU A 211 -8.44 -9.77 -3.14
C LEU A 211 -7.86 -10.45 -4.38
N VAL A 212 -8.03 -9.84 -5.56
CA VAL A 212 -7.45 -10.35 -6.81
C VAL A 212 -5.92 -10.34 -6.74
N SER A 213 -5.32 -9.22 -6.31
CA SER A 213 -3.86 -9.11 -6.19
C SER A 213 -3.29 -10.13 -5.21
N PHE A 214 -3.95 -10.29 -4.06
CA PHE A 214 -3.56 -11.25 -3.03
C PHE A 214 -3.66 -12.70 -3.51
N ALA A 215 -4.74 -13.05 -4.22
CA ALA A 215 -4.89 -14.38 -4.82
C ALA A 215 -3.77 -14.69 -5.82
N VAL A 216 -3.40 -13.73 -6.68
CA VAL A 216 -2.30 -13.90 -7.64
C VAL A 216 -0.98 -14.15 -6.91
N ILE A 217 -0.67 -13.37 -5.87
CA ILE A 217 0.56 -13.53 -5.06
C ILE A 217 0.62 -14.92 -4.43
N ILE A 218 -0.46 -15.34 -3.77
CA ILE A 218 -0.54 -16.67 -3.13
C ILE A 218 -0.30 -17.78 -4.16
N LEU A 219 -0.98 -17.74 -5.30
CA LEU A 219 -0.85 -18.75 -6.34
C LEU A 219 0.59 -18.81 -6.88
N CYS A 220 1.20 -17.65 -7.16
CA CYS A 220 2.59 -17.57 -7.62
C CYS A 220 3.55 -18.16 -6.58
N ASN A 221 3.37 -17.82 -5.30
CA ASN A 221 4.20 -18.33 -4.21
C ASN A 221 4.07 -19.83 -4.02
N ILE A 222 2.86 -20.39 -4.10
CA ILE A 222 2.62 -21.84 -4.04
C ILE A 222 3.37 -22.55 -5.18
N VAL A 223 3.24 -22.03 -6.41
CA VAL A 223 3.91 -22.60 -7.58
C VAL A 223 5.44 -22.53 -7.44
N ILE A 224 5.98 -21.38 -7.02
CA ILE A 224 7.41 -21.21 -6.77
C ILE A 224 7.90 -22.20 -5.72
N ALA A 225 7.21 -22.30 -4.58
CA ALA A 225 7.58 -23.21 -3.50
C ALA A 225 7.57 -24.67 -3.95
N PHE A 226 6.54 -25.09 -4.69
CA PHE A 226 6.44 -26.46 -5.22
C PHE A 226 7.55 -26.77 -6.22
N ARG A 227 7.80 -25.88 -7.18
CA ARG A 227 8.82 -26.08 -8.22
C ARG A 227 10.23 -26.08 -7.64
N LEU A 228 10.53 -25.19 -6.70
CA LEU A 228 11.83 -25.16 -6.03
C LEU A 228 12.06 -26.45 -5.21
N LYS A 229 11.05 -26.93 -4.47
CA LYS A 229 11.15 -28.20 -3.74
C LYS A 229 11.41 -29.38 -4.68
N ARG A 230 10.68 -29.45 -5.81
CA ARG A 230 10.87 -30.53 -6.79
C ARG A 230 12.23 -30.47 -7.47
N ALA A 231 12.72 -29.27 -7.82
CA ALA A 231 14.05 -29.08 -8.38
C ALA A 231 15.16 -29.49 -7.38
N ALA A 232 15.00 -29.14 -6.10
CA ALA A 232 15.92 -29.55 -5.04
C ALA A 232 15.93 -31.07 -4.84
N ALA A 233 14.76 -31.71 -4.82
CA ALA A 233 14.64 -33.17 -4.71
C ALA A 233 15.27 -33.90 -5.91
N TRP A 234 15.03 -33.41 -7.13
CA TRP A 234 15.66 -33.95 -8.34
C TRP A 234 17.19 -33.84 -8.27
N ARG A 235 17.71 -32.67 -7.86
CA ARG A 235 19.15 -32.45 -7.72
C ARG A 235 19.75 -33.40 -6.69
N GLN A 236 19.10 -33.60 -5.53
CA GLN A 236 19.55 -34.56 -4.53
C GLN A 236 19.64 -35.98 -5.08
N MET A 237 18.63 -36.44 -5.83
CA MET A 237 18.65 -37.75 -6.49
C MET A 237 19.77 -37.88 -7.52
N SER A 238 20.06 -36.81 -8.28
CA SER A 238 21.14 -36.81 -9.27
C SER A 238 22.55 -36.70 -8.65
N THR A 239 22.72 -35.98 -7.53
CA THR A 239 24.02 -35.85 -6.85
C THR A 239 24.40 -37.06 -6.02
N SER A 240 23.45 -37.88 -5.58
CA SER A 240 23.76 -39.18 -4.96
C SER A 240 24.47 -40.15 -5.91
N ALA A 241 24.47 -39.88 -7.22
CA ALA A 241 25.20 -40.64 -8.23
C ALA A 241 26.61 -40.07 -8.54
N SER A 242 26.99 -38.90 -8.01
CA SER A 242 28.29 -38.28 -8.29
C SER A 242 28.88 -37.60 -7.04
N ASN A 243 29.92 -38.20 -6.46
CA ASN A 243 30.72 -37.68 -5.34
C ASN A 243 31.55 -36.45 -5.73
N THR A 244 30.93 -35.29 -5.94
CA THR A 244 31.66 -34.02 -6.08
C THR A 244 30.89 -32.85 -5.46
N ALA A 245 31.49 -32.25 -4.42
CA ALA A 245 30.97 -31.09 -3.70
C ALA A 245 30.93 -29.85 -4.61
N PRO A 246 29.73 -29.26 -4.82
CA PRO A 246 29.39 -27.94 -4.28
C PRO A 246 27.90 -27.82 -3.84
N ALA A 247 27.21 -28.93 -3.61
CA ALA A 247 25.76 -28.98 -3.38
C ALA A 247 25.28 -28.22 -2.12
N ALA A 248 26.10 -28.13 -1.07
CA ALA A 248 25.73 -27.50 0.20
C ALA A 248 25.58 -25.96 0.11
N ALA A 249 26.46 -25.29 -0.65
CA ALA A 249 26.42 -23.83 -0.81
C ALA A 249 25.22 -23.36 -1.65
N VAL A 250 24.84 -24.14 -2.67
CA VAL A 250 23.67 -23.88 -3.51
C VAL A 250 22.37 -24.11 -2.73
N SER A 251 22.29 -25.18 -1.94
CA SER A 251 21.15 -25.48 -1.05
C SER A 251 20.89 -24.38 -0.01
N LEU A 252 21.95 -23.78 0.54
CA LEU A 252 21.84 -22.64 1.45
C LEU A 252 21.31 -21.38 0.77
N LYS A 253 21.73 -21.10 -0.48
CA LYS A 253 21.17 -19.98 -1.28
C LYS A 253 19.69 -20.18 -1.56
N GLU A 254 19.27 -21.39 -1.93
CA GLU A 254 17.85 -21.72 -2.19
C GLU A 254 17.00 -21.60 -0.91
N LYS A 255 17.48 -22.10 0.23
CA LYS A 255 16.81 -21.91 1.54
C LYS A 255 16.69 -20.44 1.92
N LYS A 256 17.73 -19.63 1.72
CA LYS A 256 17.68 -18.18 1.97
C LYS A 256 16.68 -17.47 1.06
N MET A 257 16.62 -17.87 -0.21
CA MET A 257 15.68 -17.32 -1.17
C MET A 257 14.23 -17.68 -0.83
N VAL A 258 13.95 -18.95 -0.48
CA VAL A 258 12.62 -19.37 -0.01
C VAL A 258 12.24 -18.64 1.28
N LYS A 259 13.16 -18.49 2.23
CA LYS A 259 12.92 -17.74 3.47
C LYS A 259 12.59 -16.27 3.17
N MET A 260 13.35 -15.61 2.30
CA MET A 260 13.07 -14.23 1.87
C MET A 260 11.67 -14.13 1.23
N ILE A 261 11.30 -15.06 0.34
CA ILE A 261 9.98 -15.04 -0.32
C ILE A 261 8.85 -15.17 0.71
N VAL A 262 8.98 -16.07 1.68
CA VAL A 262 7.97 -16.26 2.74
C VAL A 262 7.90 -15.06 3.68
N THR A 263 9.02 -14.37 3.94
CA THR A 263 9.05 -13.21 4.87
C THR A 263 8.57 -11.91 4.22
N VAL A 264 8.66 -11.78 2.89
CA VAL A 264 8.21 -10.59 2.14
C VAL A 264 6.72 -10.66 1.74
N SER A 265 6.10 -11.85 1.83
CA SER A 265 4.68 -12.08 1.56
C SER A 265 3.82 -11.84 2.79
#